data_AF-A0A226GZD1-F1
#
_entry.id   AF-A0A226GZD1-F1
#
_cell.length_a   1.000
_cell.length_b   1.000
_cell.length_c   1.000
_cell.angle_alpha   90.00
_cell.angle_beta   90.00
_cell.angle_gamma   90.00
#
_symmetry.space_group_name_H-M   'P 1'
#
loop_
_entity.id
_entity.type
_entity.pdbx_description
1 polymer ?
#
loop_
_entity_poly.entity_id
_entity_poly.type
_entity_poly.pdbx_seq_one_letter_code
_entity_poly.pdbx_strand_id
1 'polypeptide(L)'
;MRIIFNYTYYRIAKFYFKRDGLEAFTALLTISLIKAIYLMDIIFLIRDLFLDVEKANKVHFSEKIVVLLILFLIYLFNRKQYKGKYILFREKWSNEQKTKKQIKGFLVILFILSPLLLLFIIASIFGRTIF
;
A
#
# COMPACT_ATOMS: atom_id res chain seq x y z
N MET A 1 8.73 -8.54 -6.34
CA MET A 1 7.92 -7.56 -5.57
C MET A 1 8.68 -6.30 -5.11
N ARG A 2 9.90 -6.34 -4.56
CA ARG A 2 10.59 -5.11 -4.06
C ARG A 2 10.73 -3.97 -5.07
N ILE A 3 10.85 -4.28 -6.36
CA ILE A 3 11.06 -3.29 -7.42
C ILE A 3 9.85 -2.37 -7.61
N ILE A 4 8.61 -2.90 -7.63
CA ILE A 4 7.41 -2.07 -7.83
C ILE A 4 7.19 -1.13 -6.64
N PHE A 5 7.36 -1.62 -5.41
CA PHE A 5 7.26 -0.76 -4.22
C PHE A 5 8.32 0.35 -4.20
N ASN A 6 9.58 0.02 -4.49
CA ASN A 6 10.64 1.03 -4.53
C ASN A 6 10.40 2.06 -5.64
N TYR A 7 9.90 1.61 -6.80
CA TYR A 7 9.58 2.50 -7.91
C TYR A 7 8.37 3.40 -7.61
N THR A 8 7.31 2.84 -7.02
CA THR A 8 6.15 3.60 -6.52
C THR A 8 6.58 4.64 -5.49
N TYR A 9 7.42 4.26 -4.52
CA TYR A 9 8.01 5.18 -3.55
C TYR A 9 8.74 6.33 -4.25
N TYR A 10 9.64 6.01 -5.19
CA TYR A 10 10.37 7.03 -5.96
C TYR A 10 9.45 8.00 -6.70
N ARG A 11 8.43 7.48 -7.39
CA ARG A 11 7.52 8.30 -8.21
C ARG A 11 6.71 9.26 -7.35
N ILE A 12 6.20 8.78 -6.21
CA ILE A 12 5.46 9.62 -5.26
C ILE A 12 6.40 10.63 -4.60
N ALA A 13 7.59 10.20 -4.15
CA ALA A 13 8.59 11.06 -3.54
C ALA A 13 9.01 12.19 -4.49
N LYS A 14 9.22 11.87 -5.77
CA LYS A 14 9.54 12.84 -6.81
C LYS A 14 8.40 13.85 -7.03
N PHE A 15 7.16 13.38 -7.04
CA PHE A 15 5.99 14.24 -7.23
C PHE A 15 5.82 15.22 -6.07
N TYR A 16 5.96 14.74 -4.83
CA TYR A 16 5.83 15.56 -3.61
C TYR A 16 7.16 16.15 -3.12
N PHE A 17 8.23 16.11 -3.93
CA PHE A 17 9.57 16.51 -3.49
C PHE A 17 9.63 17.97 -3.01
N LYS A 18 8.87 18.88 -3.65
CA LYS A 18 8.80 20.29 -3.24
C LYS A 18 8.28 20.48 -1.82
N ARG A 19 7.42 19.57 -1.34
CA ARG A 19 6.82 19.63 0.00
C ARG A 19 7.63 18.84 1.02
N ASP A 20 8.04 17.63 0.67
CA ASP A 20 8.58 16.67 1.62
C ASP A 20 10.11 16.62 1.64
N GLY A 21 10.77 17.23 0.64
CA GLY A 21 12.22 17.18 0.48
C GLY A 21 12.79 15.76 0.45
N LEU A 22 13.94 15.58 1.10
CA LEU A 22 14.68 14.31 1.15
C LEU A 22 14.03 13.25 2.04
N GLU A 23 13.20 13.66 3.00
CA GLU A 23 12.50 12.74 3.90
C GLU A 23 11.40 11.98 3.16
N ALA A 24 10.81 12.58 2.11
CA ALA A 24 9.80 11.96 1.25
C ALA A 24 8.67 11.28 2.05
N PHE A 25 8.18 12.00 3.07
CA PHE A 25 7.24 11.51 4.07
C PHE A 25 5.93 11.00 3.45
N THR A 26 5.37 11.70 2.46
CA THR A 26 4.14 11.28 1.77
C THR A 26 4.33 9.96 1.06
N ALA A 27 5.47 9.76 0.38
CA ALA A 27 5.77 8.51 -0.28
C ALA A 27 5.89 7.34 0.71
N LEU A 28 6.48 7.59 1.88
CA LEU A 28 6.57 6.61 2.95
C LEU A 28 5.18 6.23 3.48
N LEU A 29 4.31 7.21 3.72
CA LEU A 29 2.93 6.98 4.15
C LEU A 29 2.15 6.21 3.09
N THR A 30 2.23 6.59 1.81
CA THR A 30 1.50 5.89 0.74
C THR A 30 1.91 4.42 0.63
N ILE A 31 3.20 4.10 0.67
CA ILE A 31 3.66 2.70 0.65
C ILE A 31 3.17 1.93 1.88
N SER A 32 3.14 2.59 3.03
CA SER A 32 2.61 1.99 4.27
C SER A 32 1.13 1.70 4.15
N LEU A 33 0.36 2.64 3.60
CA LEU A 33 -1.07 2.48 3.36
C LEU A 33 -1.36 1.34 2.36
N ILE A 34 -0.64 1.27 1.24
CA ILE A 34 -0.82 0.19 0.26
C ILE A 34 -0.58 -1.19 0.91
N LYS A 35 0.51 -1.34 1.66
CA LYS A 35 0.81 -2.60 2.37
C LYS A 35 -0.24 -2.92 3.42
N ALA A 36 -0.74 -1.91 4.11
CA ALA A 36 -1.80 -2.06 5.09
C ALA A 36 -3.11 -2.55 4.47
N ILE A 37 -3.56 -1.95 3.36
CA ILE A 37 -4.80 -2.37 2.70
C ILE A 37 -4.67 -3.81 2.21
N TYR A 38 -3.57 -4.18 1.57
CA TYR A 38 -3.34 -5.59 1.18
C TYR A 38 -3.41 -6.56 2.36
N LEU A 39 -2.87 -6.18 3.51
CA LEU A 39 -2.95 -7.03 4.69
C LEU A 39 -4.38 -7.14 5.21
N MET A 40 -5.15 -6.05 5.16
CA MET A 40 -6.58 -6.06 5.50
C MET A 40 -7.37 -6.95 4.52
N ASP A 41 -7.06 -6.91 3.23
CA ASP A 41 -7.69 -7.78 2.22
C ASP A 41 -7.43 -9.26 2.55
N ILE A 42 -6.20 -9.62 2.93
CA ILE A 42 -5.86 -10.97 3.36
C ILE A 42 -6.63 -11.36 4.62
N ILE A 43 -6.72 -10.46 5.61
CA ILE A 43 -7.47 -10.70 6.85
C ILE A 43 -8.95 -10.94 6.53
N PHE A 44 -9.56 -10.11 5.68
CA PHE A 44 -10.96 -10.28 5.31
C PHE A 44 -11.18 -11.58 4.55
N LEU A 45 -10.32 -11.92 3.60
CA LEU A 45 -10.39 -13.18 2.88
C LEU A 45 -10.29 -14.39 3.82
N ILE A 46 -9.39 -14.37 4.81
CA ILE A 46 -9.28 -15.45 5.80
C ILE A 46 -10.55 -15.53 6.66
N ARG A 47 -11.09 -14.39 7.10
CA ARG A 47 -12.34 -14.38 7.88
C ARG A 47 -13.50 -14.96 7.06
N ASP A 48 -13.61 -14.57 5.79
CA ASP A 48 -14.65 -15.06 4.88
C ASP A 48 -14.53 -16.56 4.56
N LEU A 49 -13.31 -17.08 4.44
CA LEU A 49 -13.09 -18.49 4.10
C LEU A 49 -13.25 -19.44 5.30
N PHE A 50 -12.93 -18.99 6.52
CA PHE A 50 -12.76 -19.88 7.67
C PHE A 50 -13.69 -19.58 8.87
N LEU A 51 -14.36 -18.42 8.91
CA LEU A 51 -15.22 -18.04 10.04
C LEU A 51 -16.67 -17.89 9.58
N ASP A 52 -17.62 -18.43 10.36
CA ASP A 52 -19.05 -18.22 10.11
C ASP A 52 -19.40 -16.73 10.10
N VAL A 53 -19.94 -16.27 8.98
CA VAL A 53 -20.29 -14.88 8.68
C VAL A 53 -21.22 -14.28 9.74
N GLU A 54 -22.09 -15.09 10.34
CA GLU A 54 -23.06 -14.66 11.36
C GLU A 54 -22.43 -14.18 12.67
N LYS A 55 -21.24 -14.69 13.04
CA LYS A 55 -20.53 -14.25 14.26
C LYS A 55 -19.52 -13.12 14.02
N ALA A 56 -19.17 -12.85 12.76
CA ALA A 56 -18.05 -11.99 12.38
C ALA A 56 -18.37 -10.47 12.32
N ASN A 57 -19.65 -10.09 12.41
CA ASN A 57 -20.12 -8.72 12.17
C ASN A 57 -19.84 -7.72 13.30
N LYS A 58 -19.37 -8.17 14.47
CA LYS A 58 -18.97 -7.27 15.56
C LYS A 58 -17.46 -7.17 15.63
N VAL A 59 -16.93 -6.00 15.26
CA VAL A 59 -15.51 -5.69 15.45
C VAL A 59 -15.27 -5.35 16.93
N HIS A 60 -14.52 -6.19 17.64
CA HIS A 60 -14.19 -5.97 19.03
C HIS A 60 -13.14 -4.85 19.20
N PHE A 61 -13.15 -4.17 20.34
CA PHE A 61 -12.16 -3.11 20.63
C PHE A 61 -10.71 -3.63 20.58
N SER A 62 -10.50 -4.87 21.03
CA SER A 62 -9.20 -5.57 20.94
C SER A 62 -8.73 -5.72 19.49
N GLU A 63 -9.62 -6.05 18.54
CA GLU A 63 -9.29 -6.15 17.12
C GLU A 63 -8.86 -4.79 16.55
N LYS A 64 -9.50 -3.70 16.96
CA LYS A 64 -9.11 -2.34 16.54
C LYS A 64 -7.69 -1.98 17.02
N ILE A 65 -7.35 -2.34 18.27
CA ILE A 65 -6.00 -2.14 18.80
C ILE A 65 -4.98 -2.96 18.01
N VAL A 66 -5.29 -4.23 17.72
CA VAL A 66 -4.41 -5.10 16.94
C VAL A 66 -4.15 -4.53 15.56
N VAL A 67 -5.20 -4.06 14.86
CA VAL A 67 -5.05 -3.41 13.54
C VAL A 67 -4.18 -2.17 13.65
N LEU A 68 -4.40 -1.31 14.64
CA LEU A 68 -3.61 -0.09 14.82
C LEU A 68 -2.13 -0.41 15.11
N LEU A 69 -1.86 -1.42 15.93
CA LEU A 69 -0.50 -1.91 16.19
C LEU A 69 0.16 -2.43 14.91
N ILE A 70 -0.55 -3.20 14.10
CA ILE A 70 -0.06 -3.71 12.81
C ILE A 70 0.26 -2.54 11.86
N LEU A 71 -0.61 -1.55 11.73
CA LEU A 71 -0.37 -0.35 10.91
C LEU A 71 0.90 0.38 11.36
N PHE A 72 1.08 0.53 12.67
CA PHE A 72 2.25 1.16 13.25
C PHE A 72 3.53 0.36 12.94
N LEU A 73 3.50 -0.97 13.07
CA LEU A 73 4.63 -1.84 12.73
C LEU A 73 4.98 -1.78 11.23
N ILE A 74 3.98 -1.77 10.34
CA ILE A 74 4.19 -1.60 8.89
C ILE A 74 4.89 -0.27 8.61
N TYR A 75 4.43 0.82 9.24
CA TYR A 75 5.05 2.13 9.09
C TYR A 75 6.50 2.12 9.58
N LEU A 76 6.79 1.58 10.77
CA LEU A 76 8.16 1.49 11.30
C LEU A 76 9.07 0.68 10.38
N PHE A 77 8.59 -0.46 9.89
CA PHE A 77 9.33 -1.30 8.94
C PHE A 77 9.65 -0.52 7.64
N ASN A 78 8.66 0.15 7.07
CA ASN A 78 8.86 0.95 5.86
C ASN A 78 9.77 2.15 6.11
N ARG A 79 9.69 2.78 7.28
CA ARG A 79 10.54 3.91 7.64
C ARG A 79 12.00 3.47 7.62
N LYS A 80 12.32 2.33 8.25
CA LYS A 80 13.67 1.74 8.20
C LYS A 80 14.08 1.39 6.76
N GLN A 81 13.14 0.93 5.94
CA GLN A 81 13.43 0.53 4.56
C GLN A 81 13.68 1.72 3.62
N TYR A 82 12.97 2.84 3.77
CA TYR A 82 12.89 3.90 2.75
C TYR A 82 13.40 5.28 3.18
N LYS A 83 13.49 5.57 4.48
CA LYS A 83 13.92 6.90 4.96
C LYS A 83 15.25 7.31 4.33
N GLY A 84 15.29 8.51 3.76
CA GLY A 84 16.48 9.09 3.13
C GLY A 84 16.93 8.43 1.81
N LYS A 85 16.22 7.41 1.30
CA LYS A 85 16.63 6.68 0.08
C LYS A 85 16.15 7.32 -1.21
N TYR A 86 15.51 8.48 -1.15
CA TYR A 86 15.04 9.18 -2.35
C TYR A 86 16.17 9.45 -3.35
N ILE A 87 17.33 9.93 -2.90
CA ILE A 87 18.48 10.23 -3.77
C ILE A 87 18.96 8.97 -4.49
N LEU A 88 19.15 7.87 -3.77
CA LEU A 88 19.55 6.57 -4.32
C LEU A 88 18.59 6.10 -5.41
N PHE A 89 17.29 6.26 -5.19
CA PHE A 89 16.28 5.90 -6.20
C PHE A 89 16.24 6.89 -7.37
N ARG A 90 16.49 8.17 -7.12
CA ARG A 90 16.59 9.18 -8.17
C ARG A 90 17.74 8.88 -9.11
N GLU A 91 18.90 8.52 -8.60
CA GLU A 91 20.06 8.12 -9.43
C GLU A 91 19.75 6.89 -10.27
N LYS A 92 19.06 5.91 -9.68
CA LYS A 92 18.68 4.68 -10.38
C LYS A 92 17.69 4.89 -11.53
N TRP A 93 16.76 5.84 -11.41
CA TRP A 93 15.64 6.01 -12.33
C TRP A 93 15.55 7.40 -12.98
N SER A 94 16.58 8.24 -12.85
CA SER A 94 16.66 9.56 -13.49
C SER A 94 16.73 9.47 -15.01
N ASN A 95 17.50 8.50 -15.52
CA ASN A 95 17.86 8.37 -16.93
C ASN A 95 17.01 7.32 -17.69
N GLU A 96 15.78 7.08 -17.25
CA GLU A 96 14.88 6.15 -17.96
C GLU A 96 14.39 6.73 -19.30
N GLN A 97 14.36 5.90 -20.35
CA GLN A 97 13.73 6.23 -21.63
C GLN A 97 12.27 6.68 -21.45
N LYS A 98 11.83 7.67 -22.26
CA LYS A 98 10.51 8.30 -22.15
C LYS A 98 9.35 7.29 -22.17
N THR A 99 9.38 6.33 -23.10
CA THR A 99 8.37 5.27 -23.24
C THR A 99 8.32 4.36 -22.01
N LYS A 100 9.48 3.88 -21.54
CA LYS A 100 9.59 3.06 -20.32
C LYS A 100 9.06 3.80 -19.09
N LYS A 101 9.33 5.10 -18.98
CA LYS A 101 8.86 5.94 -17.87
C LYS A 101 7.34 6.11 -17.85
N GLN A 102 6.69 6.19 -19.01
CA GLN A 102 5.23 6.25 -19.13
C GLN A 102 4.60 4.93 -18.72
N ILE A 103 5.05 3.81 -19.28
CA ILE A 103 4.55 2.47 -18.95
C ILE A 103 4.67 2.20 -17.45
N LYS A 104 5.86 2.42 -16.87
CA LYS A 104 6.06 2.22 -15.43
C LYS A 104 5.23 3.19 -14.59
N GLY A 105 4.97 4.40 -15.09
CA GLY A 105 4.06 5.35 -14.44
C GLY A 105 2.63 4.85 -14.36
N PHE A 106 2.12 4.29 -15.47
CA PHE A 106 0.81 3.65 -15.50
C PHE A 106 0.75 2.44 -14.55
N LEU A 107 1.79 1.60 -14.54
CA LEU A 107 1.89 0.48 -13.60
C LEU A 107 1.87 0.93 -12.13
N VAL A 108 2.44 2.09 -11.79
CA VAL A 108 2.35 2.65 -10.44
C VAL A 108 0.91 2.99 -10.07
N ILE A 109 0.15 3.60 -10.99
CA ILE A 109 -1.26 3.92 -10.76
C ILE A 109 -2.07 2.63 -10.55
N LEU A 110 -1.92 1.66 -11.45
CA LEU A 110 -2.56 0.35 -11.29
C LEU A 110 -2.18 -0.32 -9.97
N PHE A 111 -0.91 -0.23 -9.57
CA PHE A 111 -0.44 -0.80 -8.32
C PHE A 111 -1.07 -0.12 -7.09
N ILE A 112 -1.21 1.21 -7.09
CA ILE A 112 -1.87 1.94 -5.99
C ILE A 112 -3.36 1.55 -5.89
N LEU A 113 -4.03 1.35 -7.03
CA LEU A 113 -5.45 0.99 -7.08
C LEU A 113 -5.71 -0.49 -6.82
N SER A 114 -4.73 -1.36 -7.09
CA SER A 114 -4.91 -2.81 -7.00
C SER A 114 -5.37 -3.37 -5.65
N PRO A 115 -4.96 -2.87 -4.47
CA PRO A 115 -5.57 -3.35 -3.21
C PRO A 115 -7.06 -2.98 -3.10
N LEU A 116 -7.48 -1.81 -3.62
CA LEU A 116 -8.92 -1.46 -3.64
C LEU A 116 -9.71 -2.37 -4.59
N LEU A 117 -9.11 -2.73 -5.74
CA LEU A 117 -9.71 -3.70 -6.66
C LEU A 117 -9.81 -5.09 -6.02
N LEU A 118 -8.79 -5.52 -5.27
CA LEU A 118 -8.80 -6.78 -4.55
C LEU A 118 -9.91 -6.81 -3.49
N LEU A 119 -10.05 -5.74 -2.71
CA LEU A 119 -11.14 -5.59 -1.74
C LEU A 119 -12.51 -5.71 -2.41
N PHE A 120 -12.70 -5.04 -3.55
CA PHE A 120 -13.95 -5.12 -4.32
C PHE A 120 -14.24 -6.55 -4.78
N ILE A 121 -13.24 -7.25 -5.32
CA ILE A 121 -13.38 -8.65 -5.77
C ILE A 121 -13.79 -9.55 -4.59
N ILE A 122 -13.12 -9.43 -3.44
CA ILE A 122 -13.47 -10.21 -2.23
C ILE A 122 -14.91 -9.92 -1.82
N ALA A 123 -15.29 -8.64 -1.72
CA ALA A 123 -16.65 -8.24 -1.34
C ALA A 123 -17.72 -8.79 -2.30
N SER A 124 -17.46 -8.79 -3.61
CA SER A 124 -18.37 -9.35 -4.62
C SER A 124 -18.50 -10.87 -4.52
N ILE A 125 -17.40 -11.60 -4.31
CA ILE A 125 -17.41 -13.07 -4.21
C ILE A 125 -18.21 -13.53 -2.99
N PHE A 126 -18.04 -12.86 -1.84
CA PHE A 126 -18.68 -13.24 -0.58
C PHE A 126 -20.03 -12.52 -0.35
N GLY A 127 -20.59 -11.87 -1.37
CA GLY A 127 -21.92 -11.26 -1.30
C GLY A 127 -22.04 -10.08 -0.32
N ARG A 128 -20.92 -9.45 0.06
CA ARG A 128 -20.87 -8.31 0.99
C ARG A 128 -21.07 -6.96 0.30
N THR A 129 -21.68 -6.91 -0.90
CA THR A 129 -22.03 -5.66 -1.57
C THR A 129 -23.22 -5.00 -0.85
N ILE A 130 -22.92 -4.29 0.23
CA ILE A 130 -23.79 -3.28 0.82
C ILE A 130 -23.34 -1.95 0.19
N PHE A 131 -24.09 -1.49 -0.80
CA PHE A 131 -24.16 -0.06 -1.13
C PHE A 131 -25.30 0.56 -0.31
#